data_AF-A0A0G0QSU7-F1
#
_entry.id   AF-A0A0G0QSU7-F1
#
_cell.length_a   1.000
_cell.length_b   1.000
_cell.length_c   1.000
_cell.angle_alpha   90.00
_cell.angle_beta   90.00
_cell.angle_gamma   90.00
#
_symmetry.space_group_name_H-M   'P 1'
#
loop_
_entity.id
_entity.type
_entity.pdbx_description
1 polymer ?
#
loop_
_entity_poly.entity_id
_entity_poly.type
_entity_poly.pdbx_seq_one_letter_code
_entity_poly.pdbx_strand_id
1 'polypeptide(L)'
;MNSEEIRSRFLKFFENRGHKIIPSSSLVPNDPSVLFTTAGMQQFKPYYTSPESADKDFNNRNIATVQKCIRTGDIGEVGDATHLTFFEMLGNFSFGGYGRREAITYAHDFIIKELGLEISYVTVYKGEGIVPKDEESFAIWQELGVKDIRMDGSDVFWGPTGDSGPCGPTTEIYCKNANGEDVEIWNVVFNEYFCDNSREKLDKGEASLKKLDILGIDTGMGLERLLATVQKKKNVYETDVFNNEETKEERIVADHIKASLFMISDGVVPSNSGAGYVLRRLIRRAVRFSKIPLLGEIEKIKKIYKDVYLLDDKGEIEKEENKFRQTLEKGLKEFEKGIDPFILATTYGFPIELTLELAKEKGIEIDLEKFKEKMAEHQKLSQTSSAGMFKGGLANHNEKTVRLHTAHHLLLAGLQAVVDKNIKQRGSNITEERLRMDFLCDHKLTDEEKKKVEDWVNDRIKENLNVVRREMSLVEAEKLGAEMEFGAKYPDTVSLYFVEDKNGDTVSKEFCGGPHVTNTGELGQFKIQKEEAVAQGIRRIKAVLE
;
A
#
# COMPACT_ATOMS: atom_id res chain seq x y z
N MET A 1 -24.29 24.22 -1.98
CA MET A 1 -23.17 24.25 -1.01
C MET A 1 -22.01 23.47 -1.62
N ASN A 2 -20.79 23.98 -1.50
CA ASN A 2 -19.59 23.30 -1.98
C ASN A 2 -18.97 22.44 -0.86
N SER A 3 -17.92 21.69 -1.17
CA SER A 3 -17.27 20.77 -0.23
C SER A 3 -16.65 21.46 0.99
N GLU A 4 -16.06 22.64 0.82
CA GLU A 4 -15.51 23.44 1.93
C GLU A 4 -16.62 23.87 2.90
N GLU A 5 -17.74 24.38 2.37
CA GLU A 5 -18.89 24.80 3.14
C GLU A 5 -19.50 23.64 3.92
N ILE A 6 -19.65 22.44 3.31
CA ILE A 6 -20.20 21.27 4.00
C ILE A 6 -19.29 20.81 5.14
N ARG A 7 -17.97 20.70 4.91
CA ARG A 7 -17.02 20.34 5.99
C ARG A 7 -17.14 21.32 7.15
N SER A 8 -17.10 22.62 6.86
CA SER A 8 -17.19 23.67 7.89
C SER A 8 -18.52 23.63 8.65
N ARG A 9 -19.64 23.51 7.94
CA ARG A 9 -20.99 23.42 8.54
C ARG A 9 -21.12 22.22 9.45
N PHE A 10 -20.68 21.05 9.02
CA PHE A 10 -20.72 19.84 9.85
C PHE A 10 -19.92 20.00 11.14
N LEU A 11 -18.66 20.44 11.05
CA LEU A 11 -17.82 20.61 12.24
C LEU A 11 -18.43 21.64 13.19
N LYS A 12 -18.89 22.79 12.67
CA LYS A 12 -19.54 23.82 13.48
C LYS A 12 -20.86 23.35 14.11
N PHE A 13 -21.63 22.53 13.40
CA PHE A 13 -22.88 21.97 13.90
C PHE A 13 -22.68 21.11 15.15
N PHE A 14 -21.62 20.30 15.15
CA PHE A 14 -21.25 19.45 16.28
C PHE A 14 -20.47 20.20 17.37
N GLU A 15 -19.61 21.14 17.01
CA GLU A 15 -18.95 22.04 17.98
C GLU A 15 -19.98 22.80 18.83
N ASN A 16 -21.02 23.35 18.19
CA ASN A 16 -22.13 24.03 18.88
C ASN A 16 -22.95 23.10 19.80
N ARG A 17 -22.80 21.78 19.66
CA ARG A 17 -23.43 20.75 20.51
C ARG A 17 -22.46 20.18 21.54
N GLY A 18 -21.30 20.79 21.70
CA GLY A 18 -20.32 20.42 22.71
C GLY A 18 -19.36 19.31 22.29
N HIS A 19 -19.32 18.92 21.00
CA HIS A 19 -18.29 18.00 20.50
C HIS A 19 -16.96 18.74 20.35
N LYS A 20 -15.87 18.07 20.71
CA LYS A 20 -14.53 18.55 20.39
C LYS A 20 -14.15 18.18 18.96
N ILE A 21 -13.67 19.15 18.20
CA ILE A 21 -13.18 18.91 16.84
C ILE A 21 -11.77 18.34 16.90
N ILE A 22 -11.56 17.20 16.25
CA ILE A 22 -10.26 16.53 16.16
C ILE A 22 -9.85 16.47 14.67
N PRO A 23 -8.58 16.76 14.34
CA PRO A 23 -8.11 16.70 12.96
C PRO A 23 -8.14 15.25 12.43
N SER A 24 -8.17 15.10 11.10
CA SER A 24 -8.01 13.80 10.46
C SER A 24 -6.71 13.14 10.91
N SER A 25 -6.79 11.87 11.28
CA SER A 25 -5.62 11.01 11.45
C SER A 25 -5.01 10.60 10.09
N SER A 26 -3.82 10.02 10.13
CA SER A 26 -3.11 9.48 8.96
C SER A 26 -3.94 8.40 8.25
N LEU A 27 -3.79 8.30 6.93
CA LEU A 27 -4.27 7.16 6.15
C LEU A 27 -3.53 5.86 6.49
N VAL A 28 -2.33 5.94 7.04
CA VAL A 28 -1.55 4.79 7.53
C VAL A 28 -1.72 4.70 9.05
N PRO A 29 -2.58 3.81 9.56
CA PRO A 29 -2.85 3.69 10.98
C PRO A 29 -1.70 2.98 11.71
N ASN A 30 -1.62 3.18 13.03
CA ASN A 30 -0.71 2.41 13.89
C ASN A 30 -1.20 0.98 14.17
N ASP A 31 -2.43 0.65 13.78
CA ASP A 31 -3.04 -0.68 13.94
C ASP A 31 -2.45 -1.64 12.88
N PRO A 32 -1.71 -2.69 13.28
CA PRO A 32 -1.06 -3.60 12.32
C PRO A 32 -2.03 -4.56 11.62
N SER A 33 -3.29 -4.66 12.08
CA SER A 33 -4.30 -5.54 11.46
C SER A 33 -4.84 -5.00 10.13
N VAL A 34 -4.53 -3.75 9.79
CA VAL A 34 -5.12 -3.03 8.66
C VAL A 34 -4.06 -2.18 7.96
N LEU A 35 -4.14 -2.13 6.63
CA LEU A 35 -3.17 -1.36 5.83
C LEU A 35 -3.48 0.14 5.79
N PHE A 36 -4.76 0.49 5.87
CA PHE A 36 -5.23 1.87 5.78
C PHE A 36 -6.34 2.14 6.79
N THR A 37 -6.53 3.42 7.08
CA THR A 37 -7.73 3.91 7.76
C THR A 37 -8.92 3.78 6.81
N THR A 38 -9.86 2.89 7.13
CA THR A 38 -11.03 2.58 6.28
C THR A 38 -12.33 3.22 6.78
N ALA A 39 -12.32 3.75 8.00
CA ALA A 39 -13.44 4.40 8.66
C ALA A 39 -12.97 5.48 9.65
N GLY A 40 -13.82 6.48 9.87
CA GLY A 40 -13.60 7.58 10.83
C GLY A 40 -13.33 7.08 12.25
N MET A 41 -14.09 6.07 12.67
CA MET A 41 -14.06 5.50 14.02
C MET A 41 -12.75 4.83 14.39
N GLN A 42 -11.95 4.40 13.40
CA GLN A 42 -10.84 3.48 13.60
C GLN A 42 -9.79 4.05 14.56
N GLN A 43 -9.53 5.36 14.49
CA GLN A 43 -8.64 6.07 15.40
C GLN A 43 -9.16 6.14 16.85
N PHE A 44 -10.45 5.84 17.05
CA PHE A 44 -11.14 5.95 18.33
C PHE A 44 -11.55 4.61 18.95
N LYS A 45 -11.20 3.47 18.33
CA LYS A 45 -11.53 2.12 18.84
C LYS A 45 -11.28 1.95 20.35
N PRO A 46 -10.14 2.36 20.93
CA PRO A 46 -9.85 2.13 22.34
C PRO A 46 -10.81 2.84 23.31
N TYR A 47 -11.39 3.97 22.91
CA TYR A 47 -12.24 4.79 23.78
C TYR A 47 -13.63 4.19 24.01
N TYR A 48 -14.08 3.25 23.17
CA TYR A 48 -15.34 2.55 23.39
C TYR A 48 -15.25 1.48 24.49
N THR A 49 -14.05 0.97 24.77
CA THR A 49 -13.79 0.02 25.87
C THR A 49 -13.19 0.68 27.10
N SER A 50 -12.64 1.89 26.96
CA SER A 50 -11.98 2.65 28.02
C SER A 50 -12.34 4.14 27.90
N PRO A 51 -13.62 4.51 28.12
CA PRO A 51 -14.10 5.88 27.89
C PRO A 51 -13.39 6.95 28.73
N GLU A 52 -12.86 6.60 29.90
CA GLU A 52 -12.03 7.48 30.73
C GLU A 52 -10.74 7.94 30.03
N SER A 53 -10.26 7.19 29.03
CA SER A 53 -9.12 7.62 28.22
C SER A 53 -9.48 8.83 27.35
N ALA A 54 -10.74 8.99 26.95
CA ALA A 54 -11.18 10.16 26.19
C ALA A 54 -11.23 11.41 27.07
N ASP A 55 -11.60 11.27 28.35
CA ASP A 55 -11.53 12.36 29.33
C ASP A 55 -10.09 12.84 29.50
N LYS A 56 -9.13 11.92 29.50
CA LYS A 56 -7.70 12.24 29.62
C LYS A 56 -7.12 12.86 28.35
N ASP A 57 -7.36 12.25 27.20
CA ASP A 57 -6.69 12.61 25.95
C ASP A 57 -7.35 13.82 25.28
N PHE A 58 -8.67 13.95 25.42
CA PHE A 58 -9.45 14.98 24.75
C PHE A 58 -10.14 15.94 25.70
N ASN A 59 -10.27 15.62 26.99
CA ASN A 59 -11.11 16.37 27.94
C ASN A 59 -12.56 16.52 27.41
N ASN A 60 -13.03 15.52 26.66
CA ASN A 60 -14.36 15.45 26.09
C ASN A 60 -14.65 14.00 25.63
N ARG A 61 -15.86 13.52 25.85
CA ARG A 61 -16.32 12.20 25.37
C ARG A 61 -17.03 12.25 24.02
N ASN A 62 -17.31 13.45 23.52
CA ASN A 62 -18.02 13.70 22.28
C ASN A 62 -17.05 14.36 21.29
N ILE A 63 -16.81 13.73 20.15
CA ILE A 63 -15.79 14.13 19.18
C ILE A 63 -16.41 14.25 17.79
N ALA A 64 -15.95 15.19 16.96
CA ALA A 64 -16.28 15.21 15.55
C ALA A 64 -15.03 15.40 14.67
N THR A 65 -14.99 14.72 13.52
CA THR A 65 -13.89 14.75 12.56
C THR A 65 -14.37 14.73 11.12
N VAL A 66 -13.48 15.14 10.21
CA VAL A 66 -13.55 14.79 8.79
C VAL A 66 -12.33 13.92 8.50
N GLN A 67 -12.52 12.60 8.49
CA GLN A 67 -11.43 11.63 8.36
C GLN A 67 -11.19 11.24 6.90
N LYS A 68 -9.94 11.32 6.45
CA LYS A 68 -9.49 10.71 5.19
C LYS A 68 -9.58 9.19 5.28
N CYS A 69 -10.19 8.54 4.29
CA CYS A 69 -10.35 7.08 4.25
C CYS A 69 -9.87 6.50 2.91
N ILE A 70 -9.31 5.29 2.95
CA ILE A 70 -9.01 4.48 1.76
C ILE A 70 -9.76 3.16 1.87
N ARG A 71 -10.48 2.77 0.81
CA ARG A 71 -11.11 1.45 0.67
C ARG A 71 -10.79 0.86 -0.70
N THR A 72 -10.35 -0.39 -0.71
CA THR A 72 -9.99 -1.09 -1.95
C THR A 72 -10.74 -2.40 -2.16
N GLY A 73 -11.68 -2.74 -1.27
CA GLY A 73 -12.54 -3.92 -1.42
C GLY A 73 -13.35 -3.86 -2.72
N ASP A 74 -13.94 -2.70 -2.98
CA ASP A 74 -14.83 -2.46 -4.12
C ASP A 74 -14.12 -1.74 -5.28
N ILE A 75 -12.81 -1.93 -5.42
CA ILE A 75 -12.01 -1.28 -6.48
C ILE A 75 -12.54 -1.58 -7.90
N GLY A 76 -13.26 -2.70 -8.08
CA GLY A 76 -13.91 -3.06 -9.33
C GLY A 76 -15.10 -2.17 -9.72
N GLU A 77 -15.77 -1.58 -8.72
CA GLU A 77 -16.97 -0.75 -8.90
C GLU A 77 -16.64 0.73 -9.11
N VAL A 78 -15.41 1.14 -8.78
CA VAL A 78 -14.92 2.51 -9.02
C VAL A 78 -15.14 2.93 -10.48
N GLY A 79 -15.68 4.15 -10.65
CA GLY A 79 -16.12 4.72 -11.92
C GLY A 79 -17.64 4.66 -12.14
N ASP A 80 -18.38 4.02 -11.25
CA ASP A 80 -19.84 4.06 -11.21
C ASP A 80 -20.38 5.40 -10.65
N ALA A 81 -21.60 5.42 -10.09
CA ALA A 81 -22.17 6.65 -9.56
C ALA A 81 -21.67 7.03 -8.15
N THR A 82 -21.15 6.09 -7.34
CA THR A 82 -21.02 6.24 -5.88
C THR A 82 -19.76 5.67 -5.23
N HIS A 83 -18.97 4.85 -5.92
CA HIS A 83 -17.80 4.16 -5.36
C HIS A 83 -16.51 4.94 -5.61
N LEU A 84 -15.68 5.02 -4.58
CA LEU A 84 -14.40 5.71 -4.58
C LEU A 84 -13.37 4.88 -3.82
N THR A 85 -12.10 4.99 -4.24
CA THR A 85 -10.98 4.44 -3.47
C THR A 85 -10.65 5.33 -2.29
N PHE A 86 -10.65 6.64 -2.52
CA PHE A 86 -10.44 7.66 -1.49
C PHE A 86 -11.69 8.50 -1.31
N PHE A 87 -12.06 8.71 -0.05
CA PHE A 87 -13.16 9.61 0.30
C PHE A 87 -12.95 10.17 1.69
N GLU A 88 -13.65 11.25 2.00
CA GLU A 88 -13.67 11.83 3.34
C GLU A 88 -14.93 11.37 4.08
N MET A 89 -14.74 10.86 5.29
CA MET A 89 -15.81 10.43 6.16
C MET A 89 -16.00 11.47 7.27
N LEU A 90 -17.11 12.18 7.22
CA LEU A 90 -17.54 13.08 8.30
C LEU A 90 -18.16 12.21 9.38
N GLY A 91 -17.71 12.37 10.61
CA GLY A 91 -18.18 11.54 11.72
C GLY A 91 -18.24 12.32 13.03
N ASN A 92 -19.32 12.08 13.77
CA ASN A 92 -19.42 12.39 15.18
C ASN A 92 -19.43 11.10 16.00
N PHE A 93 -18.69 11.11 17.10
CA PHE A 93 -18.41 9.95 17.95
C PHE A 93 -18.75 10.30 19.40
N SER A 94 -19.28 9.34 20.15
CA SER A 94 -19.50 9.48 21.60
C SER A 94 -19.10 8.20 22.33
N PHE A 95 -18.31 8.37 23.38
CA PHE A 95 -17.84 7.30 24.25
C PHE A 95 -18.68 7.26 25.54
N GLY A 96 -20.00 7.14 25.35
CA GLY A 96 -20.99 7.17 26.44
C GLY A 96 -21.41 8.58 26.89
N GLY A 97 -21.25 9.59 26.04
CA GLY A 97 -21.69 10.97 26.34
C GLY A 97 -23.15 11.28 25.98
N TYR A 98 -23.72 10.56 25.01
CA TYR A 98 -25.14 10.61 24.64
C TYR A 98 -25.58 9.29 23.96
N GLY A 99 -26.88 9.06 23.86
CA GLY A 99 -27.46 7.81 23.37
C GLY A 99 -28.06 7.89 21.96
N ARG A 100 -28.89 6.88 21.62
CA ARG A 100 -29.50 6.76 20.29
C ARG A 100 -30.39 7.96 19.93
N ARG A 101 -31.20 8.41 20.88
CA ARG A 101 -32.14 9.54 20.70
C ARG A 101 -31.41 10.78 20.19
N GLU A 102 -30.35 11.19 20.87
CA GLU A 102 -29.56 12.35 20.48
C GLU A 102 -28.83 12.11 19.16
N ALA A 103 -28.21 10.94 18.97
CA ALA A 103 -27.49 10.60 17.75
C ALA A 103 -28.37 10.72 16.50
N ILE A 104 -29.55 10.09 16.53
CA ILE A 104 -30.52 10.11 15.43
C ILE A 104 -31.08 11.52 15.23
N THR A 105 -31.40 12.23 16.32
CA THR A 105 -31.92 13.61 16.23
C THR A 105 -30.89 14.55 15.60
N TYR A 106 -29.60 14.40 15.94
CA TYR A 106 -28.52 15.19 15.33
C TYR A 106 -28.36 14.90 13.84
N ALA A 107 -28.40 13.62 13.44
CA ALA A 107 -28.33 13.25 12.04
C ALA A 107 -29.53 13.82 11.25
N HIS A 108 -30.74 13.64 11.77
CA HIS A 108 -31.96 14.20 11.20
C HIS A 108 -31.90 15.72 11.06
N ASP A 109 -31.53 16.43 12.13
CA ASP A 109 -31.46 17.89 12.15
C ASP A 109 -30.42 18.42 11.17
N PHE A 110 -29.26 17.76 11.05
CA PHE A 110 -28.26 18.17 10.08
C PHE A 110 -28.77 17.99 8.65
N ILE A 111 -29.32 16.82 8.30
CA ILE A 111 -29.83 16.56 6.95
C ILE A 111 -30.99 17.50 6.57
N ILE A 112 -31.97 17.67 7.44
CA ILE A 112 -33.17 18.44 7.12
C ILE A 112 -32.99 19.94 7.39
N LYS A 113 -32.52 20.32 8.58
CA LYS A 113 -32.49 21.74 8.98
C LYS A 113 -31.26 22.47 8.47
N GLU A 114 -30.08 21.84 8.52
CA GLU A 114 -28.84 22.49 8.05
C GLU A 114 -28.66 22.40 6.54
N LEU A 115 -28.99 21.24 5.95
CA LEU A 115 -28.77 21.00 4.52
C LEU A 115 -30.02 21.18 3.65
N GLY A 116 -31.22 21.19 4.24
CA GLY A 116 -32.47 21.34 3.48
C GLY A 116 -32.79 20.13 2.59
N LEU A 117 -32.29 18.94 2.93
CA LEU A 117 -32.54 17.71 2.20
C LEU A 117 -33.78 16.98 2.72
N GLU A 118 -34.32 16.08 1.90
CA GLU A 118 -35.40 15.18 2.27
C GLU A 118 -34.87 13.75 2.41
N ILE A 119 -35.14 13.13 3.57
CA ILE A 119 -34.85 11.73 3.81
C ILE A 119 -35.86 10.89 3.05
N SER A 120 -35.37 10.02 2.17
CA SER A 120 -36.22 9.14 1.35
C SER A 120 -36.70 7.94 2.15
N TYR A 121 -35.77 7.25 2.81
CA TYR A 121 -36.07 6.23 3.81
C TYR A 121 -34.88 6.06 4.74
N VAL A 122 -35.09 5.32 5.83
CA VAL A 122 -34.03 4.86 6.73
C VAL A 122 -34.11 3.35 6.89
N THR A 123 -32.97 2.70 7.12
CA THR A 123 -32.90 1.29 7.54
C THR A 123 -32.64 1.21 9.04
N VAL A 124 -33.16 0.18 9.69
CA VAL A 124 -32.96 -0.13 11.10
C VAL A 124 -32.73 -1.63 11.25
N TYR A 125 -31.85 -2.04 12.16
CA TYR A 125 -31.53 -3.45 12.36
C TYR A 125 -32.75 -4.28 12.83
N LYS A 126 -33.08 -5.33 12.07
CA LYS A 126 -34.25 -6.20 12.30
C LYS A 126 -34.03 -7.25 13.40
N GLY A 127 -32.80 -7.42 13.87
CA GLY A 127 -32.42 -8.45 14.83
C GLY A 127 -32.08 -9.77 14.16
N GLU A 128 -30.89 -10.30 14.43
CA GLU A 128 -30.43 -11.62 13.97
C GLU A 128 -29.48 -12.24 15.01
N GLY A 129 -29.54 -13.57 15.14
CA GLY A 129 -28.72 -14.32 16.08
C GLY A 129 -28.94 -13.88 17.54
N ILE A 130 -27.87 -13.45 18.20
CA ILE A 130 -27.87 -13.00 19.60
C ILE A 130 -28.12 -11.50 19.77
N VAL A 131 -28.21 -10.75 18.67
CA VAL A 131 -28.40 -9.30 18.67
C VAL A 131 -29.89 -9.01 18.45
N PRO A 132 -30.57 -8.37 19.41
CA PRO A 132 -31.99 -8.11 19.32
C PRO A 132 -32.30 -7.08 18.22
N LYS A 133 -33.58 -7.03 17.84
CA LYS A 133 -34.13 -6.00 16.97
C LYS A 133 -33.96 -4.61 17.59
N ASP A 134 -33.59 -3.62 16.79
CA ASP A 134 -33.46 -2.23 17.24
C ASP A 134 -34.82 -1.51 17.19
N GLU A 135 -35.64 -1.73 18.22
CA GLU A 135 -36.95 -1.08 18.32
C GLU A 135 -36.85 0.40 18.76
N GLU A 136 -35.75 0.78 19.42
CA GLU A 136 -35.52 2.14 19.90
C GLU A 136 -35.31 3.10 18.72
N SER A 137 -34.39 2.76 17.80
CA SER A 137 -34.13 3.58 16.61
C SER A 137 -35.37 3.71 15.72
N PHE A 138 -36.14 2.63 15.56
CA PHE A 138 -37.41 2.65 14.83
C PHE A 138 -38.39 3.68 15.40
N ALA A 139 -38.60 3.65 16.71
CA ALA A 139 -39.50 4.59 17.40
C ALA A 139 -39.02 6.04 17.26
N ILE A 140 -37.70 6.28 17.40
CA ILE A 140 -37.13 7.63 17.27
C ILE A 140 -37.37 8.20 15.87
N TRP A 141 -37.10 7.43 14.81
CA TRP A 141 -37.33 7.89 13.44
C TRP A 141 -38.81 8.16 13.14
N GLN A 142 -39.70 7.33 13.69
CA GLN A 142 -41.14 7.52 13.56
C GLN A 142 -41.59 8.83 14.23
N GLU A 143 -41.09 9.12 15.43
CA GLU A 143 -41.37 10.37 16.15
C GLU A 143 -40.84 11.61 15.41
N LEU A 144 -39.70 11.48 14.73
CA LEU A 144 -39.13 12.54 13.89
C LEU A 144 -39.88 12.74 12.55
N GLY A 145 -40.86 11.89 12.25
CA GLY A 145 -41.74 12.03 11.09
C GLY A 145 -41.25 11.36 9.81
N VAL A 146 -40.22 10.51 9.88
CA VAL A 146 -39.79 9.67 8.76
C VAL A 146 -40.82 8.57 8.53
N LYS A 147 -41.36 8.50 7.31
CA LYS A 147 -42.47 7.60 6.97
C LYS A 147 -42.03 6.21 6.51
N ASP A 148 -40.97 6.14 5.72
CA ASP A 148 -40.41 4.89 5.19
C ASP A 148 -39.24 4.46 6.09
N ILE A 149 -39.53 3.56 7.02
CA ILE A 149 -38.56 2.96 7.95
C ILE A 149 -38.53 1.46 7.64
N ARG A 150 -37.42 1.01 7.07
CA ARG A 150 -37.22 -0.38 6.64
C ARG A 150 -36.41 -1.13 7.68
N MET A 151 -36.71 -2.41 7.87
CA MET A 151 -35.95 -3.25 8.78
C MET A 151 -35.10 -4.24 7.98
N ASP A 152 -33.80 -4.31 8.25
CA ASP A 152 -32.87 -5.18 7.54
C ASP A 152 -31.89 -5.92 8.48
N GLY A 153 -31.24 -6.97 7.97
CA GLY A 153 -30.45 -7.93 8.74
C GLY A 153 -28.97 -7.59 8.85
N SER A 154 -28.12 -8.57 8.54
CA SER A 154 -26.66 -8.52 8.62
C SER A 154 -26.01 -7.29 8.00
N ASP A 155 -26.62 -6.71 6.96
CA ASP A 155 -26.11 -5.53 6.25
C ASP A 155 -26.22 -4.25 7.11
N VAL A 156 -27.13 -4.25 8.09
CA VAL A 156 -27.39 -3.14 9.03
C VAL A 156 -26.80 -3.44 10.42
N PHE A 157 -25.73 -4.23 10.45
CA PHE A 157 -24.86 -4.45 11.61
C PHE A 157 -23.42 -4.15 11.18
N TRP A 158 -22.78 -3.16 11.81
CA TRP A 158 -21.46 -2.70 11.41
C TRP A 158 -20.38 -3.15 12.39
N GLY A 159 -19.21 -3.48 11.83
CA GLY A 159 -18.00 -3.84 12.56
C GLY A 159 -17.81 -5.34 12.84
N PRO A 160 -16.68 -5.69 13.48
CA PRO A 160 -15.62 -4.77 13.88
C PRO A 160 -14.72 -4.34 12.70
N THR A 161 -13.99 -3.24 12.86
CA THR A 161 -12.93 -2.85 11.92
C THR A 161 -11.63 -3.60 12.24
N GLY A 162 -11.02 -4.22 11.23
CA GLY A 162 -9.81 -5.06 11.41
C GLY A 162 -10.13 -6.40 12.07
N ASP A 163 -9.19 -6.91 12.87
CA ASP A 163 -9.26 -8.27 13.43
C ASP A 163 -10.09 -8.39 14.71
N SER A 164 -10.55 -7.28 15.30
CA SER A 164 -11.43 -7.24 16.48
C SER A 164 -11.82 -5.79 16.80
N GLY A 165 -12.88 -5.59 17.57
CA GLY A 165 -13.24 -4.26 18.05
C GLY A 165 -14.72 -4.04 18.38
N PRO A 166 -15.09 -2.79 18.69
CA PRO A 166 -16.48 -2.37 18.85
C PRO A 166 -17.29 -2.59 17.57
N CYS A 167 -18.56 -2.96 17.74
CA CYS A 167 -19.51 -3.22 16.67
C CYS A 167 -20.95 -3.11 17.19
N GLY A 168 -21.93 -3.05 16.28
CA GLY A 168 -23.33 -3.17 16.67
C GLY A 168 -24.35 -2.81 15.60
N PRO A 169 -25.64 -2.80 16.00
CA PRO A 169 -26.75 -2.37 15.16
C PRO A 169 -26.53 -0.96 14.61
N THR A 170 -27.05 -0.72 13.42
CA THR A 170 -26.91 0.57 12.75
C THR A 170 -28.27 1.08 12.27
N THR A 171 -28.37 2.39 12.04
CA THR A 171 -29.39 2.94 11.18
C THR A 171 -28.75 3.73 10.04
N GLU A 172 -29.21 3.50 8.81
CA GLU A 172 -28.63 4.12 7.63
C GLU A 172 -29.66 5.04 6.96
N ILE A 173 -29.20 6.20 6.52
CA ILE A 173 -30.03 7.30 6.03
C ILE A 173 -29.83 7.42 4.52
N TYR A 174 -30.94 7.31 3.79
CA TYR A 174 -30.96 7.38 2.33
C TYR A 174 -31.63 8.67 1.85
N CYS A 175 -31.00 9.31 0.88
CA CYS A 175 -31.54 10.49 0.19
C CYS A 175 -31.47 10.30 -1.32
N LYS A 176 -32.37 10.96 -2.05
CA LYS A 176 -32.36 10.92 -3.53
C LYS A 176 -31.27 11.79 -4.12
N ASN A 177 -30.48 11.22 -5.02
CA ASN A 177 -29.57 11.98 -5.87
C ASN A 177 -30.34 12.67 -7.03
N ALA A 178 -29.61 13.31 -7.95
CA ALA A 178 -30.23 14.01 -9.09
C ALA A 178 -30.95 13.09 -10.11
N ASN A 179 -30.66 11.79 -10.10
CA ASN A 179 -31.35 10.79 -10.92
C ASN A 179 -32.62 10.26 -10.23
N GLY A 180 -32.88 10.65 -8.97
CA GLY A 180 -33.96 10.09 -8.17
C GLY A 180 -33.63 8.72 -7.54
N GLU A 181 -32.38 8.28 -7.65
CA GLU A 181 -31.87 7.05 -7.04
C GLU A 181 -31.59 7.28 -5.56
N ASP A 182 -31.92 6.29 -4.73
CA ASP A 182 -31.65 6.36 -3.29
C ASP A 182 -30.18 6.04 -3.02
N VAL A 183 -29.49 6.99 -2.39
CA VAL A 183 -28.07 6.88 -2.02
C VAL A 183 -27.95 6.93 -0.52
N GLU A 184 -27.25 5.95 0.06
CA GLU A 184 -26.85 5.99 1.47
C GLU A 184 -25.87 7.13 1.68
N ILE A 185 -26.25 8.12 2.48
CA ILE A 185 -25.40 9.28 2.76
C ILE A 185 -24.75 9.21 4.15
N TRP A 186 -25.38 8.53 5.12
CA TRP A 186 -24.91 8.50 6.50
C TRP A 186 -25.37 7.24 7.23
N ASN A 187 -24.44 6.58 7.93
CA ASN A 187 -24.73 5.55 8.92
C ASN A 187 -24.52 6.05 10.35
N VAL A 188 -25.37 5.57 11.27
CA VAL A 188 -25.28 5.80 12.72
C VAL A 188 -25.20 4.43 13.38
N VAL A 189 -23.97 4.03 13.72
CA VAL A 189 -23.63 2.76 14.36
C VAL A 189 -23.69 2.89 15.87
N PHE A 190 -24.38 1.95 16.50
CA PHE A 190 -24.52 1.82 17.94
C PHE A 190 -23.56 0.75 18.44
N ASN A 191 -22.37 1.16 18.87
CA ASN A 191 -21.36 0.27 19.42
C ASN A 191 -21.82 -0.24 20.80
N GLU A 192 -22.58 -1.34 20.77
CA GLU A 192 -23.11 -2.03 21.95
C GLU A 192 -22.33 -3.30 22.28
N TYR A 193 -21.56 -3.80 21.33
CA TYR A 193 -20.85 -5.07 21.43
C TYR A 193 -19.38 -4.89 21.09
N PHE A 194 -18.56 -5.75 21.68
CA PHE A 194 -17.19 -5.99 21.28
C PHE A 194 -17.11 -7.35 20.62
N CYS A 195 -16.61 -7.40 19.39
CA CYS A 195 -16.33 -8.62 18.66
C CYS A 195 -14.86 -8.98 18.82
N ASP A 196 -14.59 -10.22 19.22
CA ASP A 196 -13.25 -10.74 19.52
C ASP A 196 -12.43 -11.14 18.27
N ASN A 197 -13.06 -11.14 17.10
CA ASN A 197 -12.44 -11.52 15.83
C ASN A 197 -12.92 -10.63 14.66
N SER A 198 -12.36 -10.83 13.46
CA SER A 198 -12.73 -10.09 12.26
C SER A 198 -14.20 -10.28 11.85
N ARG A 199 -14.72 -9.35 11.04
CA ARG A 199 -16.07 -9.48 10.45
C ARG A 199 -16.25 -10.78 9.67
N GLU A 200 -15.27 -11.19 8.87
CA GLU A 200 -15.33 -12.45 8.12
C GLU A 200 -15.52 -13.67 9.03
N LYS A 201 -14.86 -13.66 10.20
CA LYS A 201 -14.97 -14.72 11.21
C LYS A 201 -16.31 -14.66 11.92
N LEU A 202 -16.83 -13.46 12.20
CA LEU A 202 -18.17 -13.28 12.75
C LEU A 202 -19.24 -13.83 11.80
N ASP A 203 -19.16 -13.52 10.51
CA ASP A 203 -20.10 -14.02 9.48
C ASP A 203 -20.07 -15.55 9.35
N LYS A 204 -18.91 -16.18 9.64
CA LYS A 204 -18.74 -17.64 9.68
C LYS A 204 -19.18 -18.27 11.01
N GLY A 205 -19.60 -17.49 12.00
CA GLY A 205 -19.93 -17.97 13.34
C GLY A 205 -18.70 -18.40 14.16
N GLU A 206 -17.52 -17.94 13.78
CA GLU A 206 -16.22 -18.24 14.42
C GLU A 206 -15.75 -17.12 15.38
N ALA A 207 -16.59 -16.10 15.61
CA ALA A 207 -16.34 -14.99 16.52
C ALA A 207 -17.46 -14.86 17.57
N SER A 208 -17.15 -14.23 18.70
CA SER A 208 -18.10 -13.97 19.78
C SER A 208 -18.35 -12.47 19.98
N LEU A 209 -19.58 -12.15 20.39
CA LEU A 209 -19.98 -10.78 20.76
C LEU A 209 -20.16 -10.67 22.27
N LYS A 210 -19.49 -9.69 22.87
CA LYS A 210 -19.66 -9.33 24.28
C LYS A 210 -20.27 -7.95 24.40
N LYS A 211 -21.32 -7.79 25.21
CA LYS A 211 -21.92 -6.48 25.47
C LYS A 211 -20.92 -5.52 26.14
N LEU A 212 -20.86 -4.28 25.67
CA LEU A 212 -20.06 -3.20 26.23
C LEU A 212 -20.75 -2.58 27.45
N ASP A 213 -19.96 -2.00 28.36
CA ASP A 213 -20.46 -1.33 29.57
C ASP A 213 -21.12 0.02 29.26
N ILE A 214 -20.77 0.61 28.11
CA ILE A 214 -21.32 1.85 27.60
C ILE A 214 -21.90 1.63 26.20
N LEU A 215 -22.88 2.45 25.84
CA LEU A 215 -23.28 2.62 24.44
C LEU A 215 -22.33 3.62 23.77
N GLY A 216 -21.60 3.16 22.75
CA GLY A 216 -20.83 4.02 21.87
C GLY A 216 -21.64 4.51 20.68
N ILE A 217 -21.47 5.78 20.30
CA ILE A 217 -21.99 6.30 19.03
C ILE A 217 -20.83 6.45 18.07
N ASP A 218 -20.98 5.83 16.91
CA ASP A 218 -20.06 5.92 15.79
C ASP A 218 -20.86 6.28 14.55
N THR A 219 -20.43 7.29 13.81
CA THR A 219 -21.13 7.70 12.60
C THR A 219 -20.19 7.91 11.44
N GLY A 220 -20.66 7.59 10.25
CA GLY A 220 -19.91 7.75 9.01
C GLY A 220 -20.78 8.33 7.91
N MET A 221 -20.53 9.59 7.56
CA MET A 221 -21.17 10.28 6.46
C MET A 221 -20.15 10.49 5.33
N GLY A 222 -20.36 9.85 4.18
CA GLY A 222 -19.48 9.97 3.03
C GLY A 222 -19.62 11.35 2.38
N LEU A 223 -18.58 12.19 2.45
CA LEU A 223 -18.63 13.56 1.93
C LEU A 223 -19.03 13.59 0.45
N GLU A 224 -18.41 12.74 -0.37
CA GLU A 224 -18.62 12.73 -1.81
C GLU A 224 -20.04 12.34 -2.21
N ARG A 225 -20.63 11.35 -1.52
CA ARG A 225 -22.03 10.97 -1.71
C ARG A 225 -22.97 12.10 -1.27
N LEU A 226 -22.70 12.73 -0.13
CA LEU A 226 -23.46 13.88 0.34
C LEU A 226 -23.39 15.05 -0.65
N LEU A 227 -22.21 15.34 -1.19
CA LEU A 227 -22.00 16.40 -2.17
C LEU A 227 -22.83 16.15 -3.43
N ALA A 228 -22.87 14.92 -3.93
CA ALA A 228 -23.69 14.57 -5.09
C ALA A 228 -25.17 14.92 -4.85
N THR A 229 -25.68 14.61 -3.66
CA THR A 229 -27.06 14.94 -3.26
C THR A 229 -27.26 16.46 -3.11
N VAL A 230 -26.42 17.15 -2.33
CA VAL A 230 -26.54 18.59 -2.03
C VAL A 230 -26.37 19.46 -3.28
N GLN A 231 -25.48 19.06 -4.20
CA GLN A 231 -25.20 19.78 -5.44
C GLN A 231 -26.10 19.35 -6.59
N LYS A 232 -27.01 18.39 -6.36
CA LYS A 232 -27.91 17.83 -7.38
C LYS A 232 -27.14 17.33 -8.59
N LYS A 233 -26.12 16.51 -8.33
CA LYS A 233 -25.29 15.83 -9.33
C LYS A 233 -25.71 14.38 -9.49
N LYS A 234 -25.46 13.82 -10.67
CA LYS A 234 -25.88 12.44 -11.00
C LYS A 234 -24.96 11.39 -10.40
N ASN A 235 -23.71 11.76 -10.13
CA ASN A 235 -22.71 10.91 -9.53
C ASN A 235 -21.69 11.76 -8.77
N VAL A 236 -20.86 11.10 -7.96
CA VAL A 236 -19.84 11.73 -7.13
C VAL A 236 -18.76 12.48 -7.94
N TYR A 237 -18.50 12.07 -9.18
CA TYR A 237 -17.48 12.66 -10.06
C TYR A 237 -17.89 13.98 -10.72
N GLU A 238 -19.17 14.33 -10.65
CA GLU A 238 -19.70 15.62 -11.13
C GLU A 238 -19.68 16.71 -10.04
N THR A 239 -19.20 16.38 -8.84
CA THR A 239 -19.13 17.30 -7.69
C THR A 239 -17.89 18.19 -7.76
N ASP A 240 -17.81 19.21 -6.90
CA ASP A 240 -16.70 20.16 -6.84
C ASP A 240 -15.37 19.58 -6.35
N VAL A 241 -15.35 18.33 -5.87
CA VAL A 241 -14.11 17.62 -5.50
C VAL A 241 -13.55 16.76 -6.65
N PHE A 242 -14.12 16.90 -7.84
CA PHE A 242 -13.73 16.27 -9.10
C PHE A 242 -13.85 17.27 -10.26
N ASN A 243 -13.49 16.86 -11.49
CA ASN A 243 -13.50 17.74 -12.67
C ASN A 243 -14.55 17.35 -13.70
N ASN A 244 -15.67 16.75 -13.27
CA ASN A 244 -16.80 16.38 -14.12
C ASN A 244 -16.41 15.37 -15.21
N GLU A 245 -15.74 14.29 -14.80
CA GLU A 245 -15.30 13.20 -15.64
C GLU A 245 -16.50 12.50 -16.31
N GLU A 246 -16.51 12.47 -17.65
CA GLU A 246 -17.68 12.05 -18.44
C GLU A 246 -17.75 10.54 -18.59
N THR A 247 -16.60 9.90 -18.81
CA THR A 247 -16.49 8.45 -19.04
C THR A 247 -16.11 7.67 -17.79
N LYS A 248 -16.43 6.37 -17.76
CA LYS A 248 -16.04 5.49 -16.63
C LYS A 248 -14.52 5.46 -16.46
N GLU A 249 -13.78 5.45 -17.56
CA GLU A 249 -12.32 5.42 -17.58
C GLU A 249 -11.71 6.70 -16.99
N GLU A 250 -12.22 7.87 -17.37
CA GLU A 250 -11.78 9.15 -16.80
C GLU A 250 -12.03 9.20 -15.28
N ARG A 251 -13.18 8.71 -14.82
CA ARG A 251 -13.52 8.63 -13.39
C ARG A 251 -12.57 7.73 -12.60
N ILE A 252 -12.22 6.57 -13.16
CA ILE A 252 -11.24 5.65 -12.56
C ILE A 252 -9.87 6.33 -12.46
N VAL A 253 -9.44 7.04 -13.50
CA VAL A 253 -8.17 7.78 -13.48
C VAL A 253 -8.20 8.86 -12.40
N ALA A 254 -9.22 9.71 -12.37
CA ALA A 254 -9.34 10.78 -11.38
C ALA A 254 -9.36 10.25 -9.93
N ASP A 255 -10.16 9.22 -9.64
CA ASP A 255 -10.21 8.61 -8.31
C ASP A 255 -8.86 8.03 -7.88
N HIS A 256 -8.22 7.24 -8.75
CA HIS A 256 -7.00 6.55 -8.38
C HIS A 256 -5.81 7.51 -8.24
N ILE A 257 -5.73 8.58 -9.04
CA ILE A 257 -4.72 9.62 -8.85
C ILE A 257 -4.99 10.42 -7.58
N LYS A 258 -6.26 10.72 -7.27
CA LYS A 258 -6.65 11.36 -6.01
C LYS A 258 -6.20 10.52 -4.83
N ALA A 259 -6.58 9.24 -4.79
CA ALA A 259 -6.15 8.31 -3.75
C ALA A 259 -4.62 8.22 -3.64
N SER A 260 -3.91 8.10 -4.77
CA SER A 260 -2.45 8.00 -4.80
C SER A 260 -1.77 9.24 -4.22
N LEU A 261 -2.25 10.44 -4.54
CA LEU A 261 -1.75 11.71 -3.99
C LEU A 261 -1.88 11.76 -2.47
N PHE A 262 -3.05 11.40 -1.94
CA PHE A 262 -3.28 11.38 -0.50
C PHE A 262 -2.39 10.34 0.21
N MET A 263 -2.23 9.15 -0.38
CA MET A 263 -1.37 8.10 0.18
C MET A 263 0.11 8.55 0.24
N ILE A 264 0.63 9.17 -0.82
CA ILE A 264 2.03 9.63 -0.87
C ILE A 264 2.27 10.80 0.10
N SER A 265 1.28 11.68 0.22
CA SER A 265 1.30 12.79 1.17
C SER A 265 1.34 12.28 2.62
N ASP A 266 0.67 11.16 2.91
CA ASP A 266 0.72 10.47 4.21
C ASP A 266 1.89 9.47 4.34
N GLY A 267 2.88 9.53 3.43
CA GLY A 267 4.17 8.84 3.57
C GLY A 267 4.27 7.47 2.90
N VAL A 268 3.26 7.04 2.14
CA VAL A 268 3.32 5.77 1.40
C VAL A 268 4.18 5.90 0.14
N VAL A 269 5.04 4.92 -0.13
CA VAL A 269 5.89 4.87 -1.33
C VAL A 269 5.57 3.59 -2.13
N PRO A 270 5.54 3.63 -3.48
CA PRO A 270 5.23 2.45 -4.29
C PRO A 270 6.18 1.27 -4.00
N SER A 271 5.64 0.10 -3.65
CA SER A 271 6.42 -1.10 -3.29
C SER A 271 5.77 -2.40 -3.79
N ASN A 272 6.36 -3.56 -3.49
CA ASN A 272 5.81 -4.88 -3.82
C ASN A 272 4.91 -5.48 -2.73
N SER A 273 4.73 -4.81 -1.58
CA SER A 273 3.97 -5.35 -0.45
C SER A 273 3.22 -4.27 0.34
N GLY A 274 2.20 -4.70 1.10
CA GLY A 274 1.44 -3.85 2.01
C GLY A 274 0.85 -2.60 1.34
N ALA A 275 0.88 -1.47 2.05
CA ALA A 275 0.36 -0.19 1.56
C ALA A 275 1.03 0.28 0.25
N GLY A 276 2.34 0.05 0.10
CA GLY A 276 3.07 0.42 -1.11
C GLY A 276 2.67 -0.38 -2.35
N TYR A 277 2.27 -1.64 -2.18
CA TYR A 277 1.69 -2.43 -3.26
C TYR A 277 0.32 -1.89 -3.70
N VAL A 278 -0.52 -1.50 -2.75
CA VAL A 278 -1.82 -0.89 -3.06
C VAL A 278 -1.64 0.42 -3.83
N LEU A 279 -0.75 1.31 -3.37
CA LEU A 279 -0.43 2.55 -4.07
C LEU A 279 0.01 2.28 -5.52
N ARG A 280 0.95 1.34 -5.67
CA ARG A 280 1.42 0.93 -7.00
C ARG A 280 0.28 0.40 -7.87
N ARG A 281 -0.61 -0.42 -7.32
CA ARG A 281 -1.77 -0.97 -8.06
C ARG A 281 -2.69 0.16 -8.56
N LEU A 282 -2.99 1.15 -7.74
CA LEU A 282 -3.83 2.29 -8.11
C LEU A 282 -3.20 3.11 -9.24
N ILE A 283 -1.92 3.46 -9.13
CA ILE A 283 -1.18 4.18 -10.18
C ILE A 283 -1.22 3.38 -11.49
N ARG A 284 -0.90 2.09 -11.45
CA ARG A 284 -0.89 1.23 -12.66
C ARG A 284 -2.27 1.09 -13.29
N ARG A 285 -3.32 1.00 -12.50
CA ARG A 285 -4.71 0.96 -12.99
C ARG A 285 -5.10 2.30 -13.63
N ALA A 286 -4.70 3.44 -13.05
CA ALA A 286 -4.87 4.74 -13.70
C ALA A 286 -4.12 4.82 -15.05
N VAL A 287 -2.87 4.35 -15.10
CA VAL A 287 -2.08 4.30 -16.35
C VAL A 287 -2.74 3.43 -17.41
N ARG A 288 -3.37 2.32 -17.02
CA ARG A 288 -4.11 1.44 -17.95
C ARG A 288 -5.25 2.19 -18.65
N PHE A 289 -6.01 2.98 -17.90
CA PHE A 289 -7.17 3.69 -18.44
C PHE A 289 -6.81 5.06 -19.07
N SER A 290 -5.63 5.61 -18.76
CA SER A 290 -5.18 6.89 -19.32
C SER A 290 -4.29 6.74 -20.56
N LYS A 291 -4.76 7.33 -21.67
CA LYS A 291 -4.00 7.44 -22.94
C LYS A 291 -2.93 8.55 -22.92
N ILE A 292 -2.98 9.46 -21.95
CA ILE A 292 -2.08 10.62 -21.84
C ILE A 292 -1.33 10.61 -20.49
N PRO A 293 -0.20 11.33 -20.37
CA PRO A 293 0.53 11.43 -19.10
C PRO A 293 -0.35 11.90 -17.93
N LEU A 294 -0.12 11.36 -16.73
CA LEU A 294 -0.96 11.63 -15.56
C LEU A 294 -0.71 12.99 -14.91
N LEU A 295 0.35 13.70 -15.29
CA LEU A 295 0.73 15.02 -14.75
C LEU A 295 -0.42 16.03 -14.79
N GLY A 296 -1.19 16.05 -15.88
CA GLY A 296 -2.34 16.95 -16.00
C GLY A 296 -3.42 16.67 -14.95
N GLU A 297 -3.64 15.40 -14.60
CA GLU A 297 -4.64 15.01 -13.60
C GLU A 297 -4.16 15.29 -12.17
N ILE A 298 -2.87 15.07 -11.91
CA ILE A 298 -2.22 15.41 -10.64
C ILE A 298 -2.44 16.89 -10.30
N GLU A 299 -2.18 17.78 -11.27
CA GLU A 299 -2.31 19.24 -11.06
C GLU A 299 -3.76 19.68 -10.86
N LYS A 300 -4.73 19.04 -11.53
CA LYS A 300 -6.15 19.32 -11.29
C LYS A 300 -6.55 18.98 -9.85
N ILE A 301 -6.15 17.80 -9.35
CA ILE A 301 -6.49 17.36 -8.00
C ILE A 301 -5.80 18.24 -6.94
N LYS A 302 -4.51 18.57 -7.14
CA LYS A 302 -3.79 19.52 -6.28
C LYS A 302 -4.52 20.87 -6.21
N LYS A 303 -5.02 21.37 -7.34
CA LYS A 303 -5.78 22.63 -7.39
C LYS A 303 -7.11 22.57 -6.64
N ILE A 304 -7.84 21.45 -6.73
CA ILE A 304 -9.10 21.24 -5.99
C ILE A 304 -8.87 21.33 -4.48
N TYR A 305 -7.79 20.72 -3.99
CA TYR A 305 -7.52 20.56 -2.57
C TYR A 305 -6.55 21.57 -1.96
N LYS A 306 -6.02 22.52 -2.74
CA LYS A 306 -4.93 23.44 -2.32
C LYS A 306 -5.18 24.20 -1.01
N ASP A 307 -6.45 24.52 -0.71
CA ASP A 307 -6.85 25.29 0.47
C ASP A 307 -7.27 24.38 1.64
N VAL A 308 -7.25 23.05 1.45
CA VAL A 308 -7.69 22.04 2.42
C VAL A 308 -6.51 21.13 2.84
N TYR A 309 -5.75 20.62 1.88
CA TYR A 309 -4.61 19.72 2.10
C TYR A 309 -3.42 20.14 1.25
N LEU A 310 -2.22 20.07 1.82
CA LEU A 310 -0.97 20.18 1.07
C LEU A 310 -0.63 18.82 0.45
N LEU A 311 -0.99 18.64 -0.83
CA LEU A 311 -0.75 17.40 -1.56
C LEU A 311 0.58 17.45 -2.33
N ASP A 312 1.41 16.42 -2.14
CA ASP A 312 2.68 16.25 -2.84
C ASP A 312 2.91 14.78 -3.19
N ASP A 313 3.05 14.49 -4.49
CA ASP A 313 3.35 13.16 -5.01
C ASP A 313 4.86 12.83 -5.00
N LYS A 314 5.74 13.79 -4.67
CA LYS A 314 7.20 13.61 -4.60
C LYS A 314 7.82 13.04 -5.89
N GLY A 315 7.11 13.17 -7.02
CA GLY A 315 7.44 12.56 -8.31
C GLY A 315 7.28 11.04 -8.37
N GLU A 316 6.69 10.39 -7.35
CA GLU A 316 6.54 8.93 -7.30
C GLU A 316 5.51 8.41 -8.33
N ILE A 317 4.46 9.19 -8.61
CA ILE A 317 3.45 8.82 -9.62
C ILE A 317 4.08 8.81 -11.01
N GLU A 318 4.82 9.86 -11.37
CA GLU A 318 5.50 9.96 -12.67
C GLU A 318 6.57 8.86 -12.84
N LYS A 319 7.36 8.57 -11.80
CA LYS A 319 8.35 7.48 -11.83
C LYS A 319 7.69 6.13 -12.10
N GLU A 320 6.61 5.80 -11.38
CA GLU A 320 5.91 4.52 -11.56
C GLU A 320 5.16 4.47 -12.90
N GLU A 321 4.58 5.59 -13.36
CA GLU A 321 3.97 5.71 -14.69
C GLU A 321 4.96 5.40 -15.80
N ASN A 322 6.11 6.08 -15.80
CA ASN A 322 7.14 5.91 -16.83
C ASN A 322 7.67 4.47 -16.86
N LYS A 323 7.86 3.87 -15.69
CA LYS A 323 8.25 2.46 -15.57
C LYS A 323 7.18 1.53 -16.12
N PHE A 324 5.92 1.80 -15.80
CA PHE A 324 4.83 0.86 -16.08
C PHE A 324 4.29 0.95 -17.51
N ARG A 325 4.28 2.12 -18.16
CA ARG A 325 3.77 2.25 -19.55
C ARG A 325 4.43 1.29 -20.53
N GLN A 326 5.75 1.10 -20.41
CA GLN A 326 6.50 0.17 -21.25
C GLN A 326 6.12 -1.29 -20.98
N THR A 327 5.89 -1.64 -19.72
CA THR A 327 5.42 -2.97 -19.29
C THR A 327 3.99 -3.23 -19.76
N LEU A 328 3.12 -2.22 -19.67
CA LEU A 328 1.72 -2.30 -20.07
C LEU A 328 1.60 -2.61 -21.56
N GLU A 329 2.29 -1.86 -22.43
CA GLU A 329 2.22 -2.05 -23.88
C GLU A 329 2.64 -3.47 -24.30
N LYS A 330 3.78 -3.94 -23.77
CA LYS A 330 4.28 -5.29 -24.03
C LYS A 330 3.35 -6.35 -23.47
N GLY A 331 2.91 -6.18 -22.22
CA GLY A 331 2.06 -7.14 -21.53
C GLY A 331 0.67 -7.29 -22.17
N LEU A 332 0.06 -6.19 -22.61
CA LEU A 332 -1.21 -6.23 -23.36
C LEU A 332 -1.06 -7.03 -24.66
N LYS A 333 0.01 -6.79 -25.42
CA LYS A 333 0.28 -7.54 -26.66
C LYS A 333 0.41 -9.05 -26.43
N GLU A 334 1.07 -9.46 -25.35
CA GLU A 334 1.23 -10.87 -25.03
C GLU A 334 -0.05 -11.48 -24.42
N PHE A 335 -0.82 -10.70 -23.66
CA PHE A 335 -2.13 -11.12 -23.16
C PHE A 335 -3.09 -11.43 -24.32
N GLU A 336 -3.12 -10.60 -25.36
CA GLU A 336 -3.93 -10.85 -26.58
C GLU A 336 -3.58 -12.16 -27.28
N LYS A 337 -2.34 -12.66 -27.14
CA LYS A 337 -1.93 -13.95 -27.70
C LYS A 337 -2.32 -15.15 -26.83
N GLY A 338 -2.96 -14.93 -25.68
CA GLY A 338 -3.34 -15.98 -24.74
C GLY A 338 -2.16 -16.56 -23.96
N ILE A 339 -1.11 -15.77 -23.72
CA ILE A 339 0.04 -16.22 -22.91
C ILE A 339 -0.41 -16.50 -21.47
N ASP A 340 0.14 -17.56 -20.89
CA ASP A 340 -0.14 -18.00 -19.53
C ASP A 340 0.13 -16.88 -18.50
N PRO A 341 -0.80 -16.61 -17.55
CA PRO A 341 -0.66 -15.55 -16.55
C PRO A 341 0.63 -15.58 -15.74
N PHE A 342 1.17 -16.77 -15.45
CA PHE A 342 2.45 -16.89 -14.75
C PHE A 342 3.62 -16.40 -15.62
N ILE A 343 3.60 -16.67 -16.92
CA ILE A 343 4.61 -16.14 -17.86
C ILE A 343 4.46 -14.61 -18.00
N LEU A 344 3.23 -14.10 -18.10
CA LEU A 344 2.95 -12.66 -18.10
C LEU A 344 3.56 -11.95 -16.88
N ALA A 345 3.33 -12.50 -15.69
CA ALA A 345 3.86 -11.95 -14.44
C ALA A 345 5.39 -12.06 -14.32
N THR A 346 5.96 -13.24 -14.56
CA THR A 346 7.38 -13.50 -14.30
C THR A 346 8.32 -13.00 -15.38
N THR A 347 7.92 -13.07 -16.65
CA THR A 347 8.78 -12.76 -17.80
C THR A 347 8.55 -11.35 -18.31
N TYR A 348 7.28 -10.94 -18.42
CA TYR A 348 6.92 -9.62 -18.97
C TYR A 348 6.70 -8.56 -17.89
N GLY A 349 6.70 -8.95 -16.61
CA GLY A 349 6.43 -8.05 -15.48
C GLY A 349 4.99 -7.56 -15.43
N PHE A 350 4.09 -8.21 -16.17
CA PHE A 350 2.70 -7.81 -16.31
C PHE A 350 1.91 -8.24 -15.06
N PRO A 351 1.32 -7.30 -14.31
CA PRO A 351 0.70 -7.60 -13.02
C PRO A 351 -0.46 -8.60 -13.14
N ILE A 352 -0.54 -9.54 -12.19
CA ILE A 352 -1.63 -10.54 -12.18
C ILE A 352 -2.98 -9.86 -12.01
N GLU A 353 -3.05 -8.76 -11.26
CA GLU A 353 -4.29 -8.03 -11.01
C GLU A 353 -4.88 -7.46 -12.30
N LEU A 354 -4.03 -6.91 -13.18
CA LEU A 354 -4.46 -6.42 -14.49
C LEU A 354 -4.84 -7.57 -15.42
N THR A 355 -4.14 -8.69 -15.32
CA THR A 355 -4.46 -9.91 -16.08
C THR A 355 -5.85 -10.43 -15.71
N LEU A 356 -6.20 -10.46 -14.42
CA LEU A 356 -7.52 -10.86 -13.94
C LEU A 356 -8.62 -9.91 -14.39
N GLU A 357 -8.37 -8.60 -14.32
CA GLU A 357 -9.34 -7.59 -14.78
C GLU A 357 -9.64 -7.73 -16.28
N LEU A 358 -8.60 -7.84 -17.11
CA LEU A 358 -8.74 -8.01 -18.55
C LEU A 358 -9.41 -9.35 -18.91
N ALA A 359 -9.10 -10.42 -18.17
CA ALA A 359 -9.72 -11.71 -18.36
C ALA A 359 -11.22 -11.65 -18.05
N LYS A 360 -11.61 -11.01 -16.94
CA LYS A 360 -13.02 -10.78 -16.57
C LYS A 360 -13.77 -10.03 -17.68
N GLU A 361 -13.19 -8.98 -18.23
CA GLU A 361 -13.79 -8.19 -19.33
C GLU A 361 -14.02 -9.02 -20.61
N LYS A 362 -13.17 -10.02 -20.85
CA LYS A 362 -13.28 -10.93 -22.00
C LYS A 362 -14.05 -12.21 -21.71
N GLY A 363 -14.58 -12.38 -20.50
CA GLY A 363 -15.22 -13.64 -20.07
C GLY A 363 -14.26 -14.83 -20.03
N ILE A 364 -12.97 -14.58 -19.82
CA ILE A 364 -11.93 -15.61 -19.66
C ILE A 364 -11.78 -15.89 -18.16
N GLU A 365 -11.88 -17.17 -17.78
CA GLU A 365 -11.63 -17.61 -16.42
C GLU A 365 -10.13 -17.88 -16.22
N ILE A 366 -9.55 -17.34 -15.15
CA ILE A 366 -8.15 -17.58 -14.77
C ILE A 366 -8.14 -18.40 -13.48
N ASP A 367 -7.44 -19.53 -13.53
CA ASP A 367 -7.16 -20.36 -12.37
C ASP A 367 -6.09 -19.69 -11.48
N LEU A 368 -6.58 -18.98 -10.46
CA LEU A 368 -5.75 -18.27 -9.49
C LEU A 368 -4.94 -19.20 -8.60
N GLU A 369 -5.47 -20.38 -8.26
CA GLU A 369 -4.76 -21.34 -7.41
C GLU A 369 -3.57 -21.92 -8.16
N LYS A 370 -3.77 -22.31 -9.42
CA LYS A 370 -2.66 -22.74 -10.29
C LYS A 370 -1.61 -21.65 -10.49
N PHE A 371 -2.01 -20.38 -10.62
CA PHE A 371 -1.06 -19.27 -10.68
C PHE A 371 -0.24 -19.16 -9.38
N LYS A 372 -0.89 -19.23 -8.22
CA LYS A 372 -0.23 -19.18 -6.91
C LYS A 372 0.73 -20.35 -6.72
N GLU A 373 0.33 -21.57 -7.11
CA GLU A 373 1.18 -22.76 -7.08
C GLU A 373 2.47 -22.54 -7.90
N LYS A 374 2.34 -22.13 -9.16
CA LYS A 374 3.50 -21.82 -10.02
C LYS A 374 4.39 -20.72 -9.44
N MET A 375 3.78 -19.67 -8.86
CA MET A 375 4.53 -18.58 -8.21
C MET A 375 5.27 -19.06 -6.96
N ALA A 376 4.66 -19.94 -6.15
CA ALA A 376 5.29 -20.52 -4.97
C ALA A 376 6.45 -21.44 -5.35
N GLU A 377 6.31 -22.25 -6.40
CA GLU A 377 7.40 -23.06 -6.96
C GLU A 377 8.55 -22.17 -7.48
N HIS A 378 8.23 -21.11 -8.21
CA HIS A 378 9.22 -20.14 -8.70
C HIS A 378 9.96 -19.43 -7.56
N GLN A 379 9.26 -19.04 -6.50
CA GLN A 379 9.88 -18.49 -5.29
C GLN A 379 10.76 -19.52 -4.57
N LYS A 380 10.29 -20.76 -4.42
CA LYS A 380 11.08 -21.84 -3.83
C LYS A 380 12.36 -22.09 -4.61
N LEU A 381 12.32 -22.12 -5.95
CA LEU A 381 13.50 -22.22 -6.81
C LEU A 381 14.49 -21.05 -6.60
N SER A 382 13.96 -19.83 -6.42
CA SER A 382 14.77 -18.66 -6.06
C SER A 382 15.36 -18.76 -4.65
N GLN A 383 14.72 -19.48 -3.72
CA GLN A 383 15.16 -19.66 -2.33
C GLN A 383 16.07 -20.89 -2.12
N THR A 384 15.87 -22.01 -2.83
CA THR A 384 16.81 -23.15 -2.83
C THR A 384 18.11 -22.80 -3.53
N SER A 385 18.12 -21.76 -4.36
CA SER A 385 19.34 -21.10 -4.82
C SER A 385 20.15 -20.44 -3.69
N SER A 386 19.59 -20.29 -2.47
CA SER A 386 20.18 -19.65 -1.29
C SER A 386 20.22 -20.55 -0.04
N ALA A 387 19.34 -21.55 0.07
CA ALA A 387 19.34 -22.54 1.16
C ALA A 387 20.44 -23.59 0.92
N GLY A 388 21.56 -23.43 1.60
CA GLY A 388 22.80 -24.20 1.41
C GLY A 388 24.04 -23.32 1.25
N MET A 389 23.88 -21.99 1.24
CA MET A 389 24.98 -21.05 1.12
C MET A 389 25.41 -20.48 2.48
N PHE A 390 26.70 -20.55 2.77
CA PHE A 390 27.38 -19.92 3.90
C PHE A 390 27.49 -18.40 3.69
N LYS A 391 27.90 -17.66 4.74
CA LYS A 391 28.07 -16.19 4.73
C LYS A 391 28.85 -15.73 3.49
N GLY A 392 28.38 -14.69 2.81
CA GLY A 392 28.99 -14.17 1.57
C GLY A 392 28.55 -14.89 0.29
N GLY A 393 27.52 -15.75 0.36
CA GLY A 393 26.99 -16.45 -0.81
C GLY A 393 27.85 -17.65 -1.27
N LEU A 394 28.53 -18.30 -0.33
CA LEU A 394 29.43 -19.42 -0.62
C LEU A 394 28.73 -20.76 -0.52
N ALA A 395 28.89 -21.65 -1.50
CA ALA A 395 28.39 -23.02 -1.40
C ALA A 395 29.19 -23.89 -0.41
N ASN A 396 30.47 -23.58 -0.17
CA ASN A 396 31.34 -24.23 0.82
C ASN A 396 32.56 -23.34 1.18
N HIS A 397 33.46 -23.84 2.04
CA HIS A 397 34.66 -23.12 2.48
C HIS A 397 35.97 -23.66 1.90
N ASN A 398 35.92 -24.37 0.75
CA ASN A 398 37.13 -24.89 0.15
C ASN A 398 37.93 -23.79 -0.58
N GLU A 399 39.19 -24.09 -0.91
CA GLU A 399 40.12 -23.12 -1.50
C GLU A 399 39.62 -22.49 -2.81
N LYS A 400 38.98 -23.28 -3.69
CA LYS A 400 38.42 -22.80 -4.96
C LYS A 400 37.29 -21.80 -4.76
N THR A 401 36.37 -22.12 -3.85
CA THR A 401 35.25 -21.25 -3.50
C THR A 401 35.74 -19.95 -2.82
N VAL A 402 36.77 -20.04 -1.96
CA VAL A 402 37.40 -18.89 -1.30
C VAL A 402 38.08 -17.95 -2.31
N ARG A 403 38.76 -18.51 -3.32
CA ARG A 403 39.31 -17.73 -4.44
C ARG A 403 38.21 -17.01 -5.21
N LEU A 404 37.17 -17.73 -5.62
CA LEU A 404 36.03 -17.15 -6.34
C LEU A 404 35.28 -16.09 -5.52
N HIS A 405 35.27 -16.20 -4.20
CA HIS A 405 34.69 -15.19 -3.31
C HIS A 405 35.44 -13.86 -3.35
N THR A 406 36.77 -13.90 -3.38
CA THR A 406 37.57 -12.67 -3.51
C THR A 406 37.47 -12.10 -4.91
N ALA A 407 37.40 -12.96 -5.93
CA ALA A 407 37.12 -12.53 -7.31
C ALA A 407 35.74 -11.86 -7.45
N HIS A 408 34.74 -12.29 -6.67
CA HIS A 408 33.43 -11.66 -6.65
C HIS A 408 33.50 -10.19 -6.18
N HIS A 409 34.28 -9.90 -5.12
CA HIS A 409 34.48 -8.53 -4.64
C HIS A 409 35.19 -7.65 -5.67
N LEU A 410 36.23 -8.19 -6.33
CA LEU A 410 36.90 -7.49 -7.43
C LEU A 410 35.96 -7.24 -8.62
N LEU A 411 35.06 -8.19 -8.92
CA LEU A 411 34.09 -8.01 -10.00
C LEU A 411 33.11 -6.87 -9.69
N LEU A 412 32.60 -6.77 -8.46
CA LEU A 412 31.73 -5.66 -8.06
C LEU A 412 32.46 -4.31 -8.20
N ALA A 413 33.68 -4.21 -7.66
CA ALA A 413 34.50 -3.01 -7.77
C ALA A 413 34.84 -2.66 -9.23
N GLY A 414 35.11 -3.67 -10.07
CA GLY A 414 35.38 -3.49 -11.49
C GLY A 414 34.17 -2.97 -12.26
N LEU A 415 32.97 -3.51 -11.99
CA LEU A 415 31.73 -2.97 -12.55
C LEU A 415 31.51 -1.52 -12.13
N GLN A 416 31.75 -1.19 -10.86
CA GLN A 416 31.62 0.18 -10.36
C GLN A 416 32.62 1.15 -10.99
N ALA A 417 33.85 0.70 -11.22
CA ALA A 417 34.91 1.51 -11.81
C ALA A 417 34.74 1.72 -13.32
N VAL A 418 34.25 0.70 -14.04
CA VAL A 418 34.22 0.69 -15.52
C VAL A 418 32.85 1.08 -16.07
N VAL A 419 31.77 0.61 -15.46
CA VAL A 419 30.40 0.74 -16.01
C VAL A 419 29.67 1.89 -15.33
N ASP A 420 29.40 1.80 -14.02
CA ASP A 420 28.78 2.88 -13.25
C ASP A 420 29.04 2.70 -11.75
N LYS A 421 29.56 3.74 -11.09
CA LYS A 421 29.82 3.77 -9.64
C LYS A 421 28.60 3.44 -8.77
N ASN A 422 27.39 3.59 -9.30
CA ASN A 422 26.13 3.32 -8.60
C ASN A 422 25.67 1.86 -8.72
N ILE A 423 26.42 1.00 -9.42
CA ILE A 423 26.13 -0.42 -9.49
C ILE A 423 26.13 -1.01 -8.08
N LYS A 424 25.02 -1.67 -7.74
CA LYS A 424 24.85 -2.38 -6.47
C LYS A 424 24.54 -3.85 -6.73
N GLN A 425 25.12 -4.72 -5.92
CA GLN A 425 24.78 -6.14 -5.89
C GLN A 425 23.29 -6.33 -5.49
N ARG A 426 22.66 -7.33 -6.10
CA ARG A 426 21.27 -7.77 -5.83
C ARG A 426 21.17 -9.26 -5.55
N GLY A 427 22.22 -10.02 -5.80
CA GLY A 427 22.32 -11.43 -5.44
C GLY A 427 23.70 -11.98 -5.76
N SER A 428 24.11 -13.00 -5.01
CA SER A 428 25.37 -13.73 -5.23
C SER A 428 25.11 -15.23 -5.18
N ASN A 429 25.94 -16.03 -5.81
CA ASN A 429 26.04 -17.49 -5.65
C ASN A 429 27.41 -17.96 -6.15
N ILE A 430 28.22 -18.49 -5.24
CA ILE A 430 29.60 -18.88 -5.51
C ILE A 430 29.74 -20.38 -5.21
N THR A 431 30.18 -21.14 -6.19
CA THR A 431 30.47 -22.58 -6.08
C THR A 431 31.94 -22.83 -6.40
N GLU A 432 32.38 -24.10 -6.40
CA GLU A 432 33.77 -24.43 -6.75
C GLU A 432 34.08 -24.21 -8.23
N GLU A 433 33.04 -24.20 -9.07
CA GLU A 433 33.13 -24.13 -10.52
C GLU A 433 32.96 -22.71 -11.05
N ARG A 434 32.21 -21.85 -10.34
CA ARG A 434 31.89 -20.49 -10.82
C ARG A 434 31.42 -19.55 -9.71
N LEU A 435 31.53 -18.25 -9.98
CA LEU A 435 30.76 -17.23 -9.29
C LEU A 435 29.63 -16.70 -10.17
N ARG A 436 28.54 -16.30 -9.52
CA ARG A 436 27.39 -15.62 -10.11
C ARG A 436 27.12 -14.37 -9.31
N MET A 437 27.02 -13.23 -9.98
CA MET A 437 26.60 -11.98 -9.37
C MET A 437 25.45 -11.37 -10.15
N ASP A 438 24.40 -10.99 -9.43
CA ASP A 438 23.28 -10.20 -9.93
C ASP A 438 23.50 -8.76 -9.46
N PHE A 439 23.33 -7.80 -10.34
CA PHE A 439 23.62 -6.40 -10.07
C PHE A 439 22.65 -5.47 -10.78
N LEU A 440 22.47 -4.28 -10.22
CA LEU A 440 21.71 -3.23 -10.86
C LEU A 440 22.45 -2.70 -12.07
N CYS A 441 21.82 -2.81 -13.24
CA CYS A 441 22.26 -2.15 -14.46
C CYS A 441 21.05 -2.04 -15.39
N ASP A 442 20.82 -0.85 -15.92
CA ASP A 442 19.66 -0.49 -16.73
C ASP A 442 19.80 -0.96 -18.20
N HIS A 443 21.00 -1.34 -18.62
CA HIS A 443 21.30 -1.81 -19.96
C HIS A 443 22.03 -3.15 -19.97
N LYS A 444 22.14 -3.74 -21.16
CA LYS A 444 22.98 -4.93 -21.40
C LYS A 444 24.43 -4.47 -21.54
N LEU A 445 25.35 -5.09 -20.79
CA LEU A 445 26.77 -4.81 -20.97
C LEU A 445 27.21 -5.12 -22.40
N THR A 446 27.87 -4.14 -23.01
CA THR A 446 28.52 -4.29 -24.30
C THR A 446 29.70 -5.26 -24.20
N ASP A 447 30.13 -5.81 -25.33
CA ASP A 447 31.32 -6.68 -25.36
C ASP A 447 32.58 -5.92 -24.93
N GLU A 448 32.64 -4.62 -25.20
CA GLU A 448 33.73 -3.74 -24.75
C GLU A 448 33.72 -3.53 -23.23
N GLU A 449 32.56 -3.24 -22.62
CA GLU A 449 32.44 -3.11 -21.17
C GLU A 449 32.81 -4.41 -20.45
N LYS A 450 32.29 -5.55 -20.92
CA LYS A 450 32.67 -6.86 -20.36
C LYS A 450 34.17 -7.09 -20.42
N LYS A 451 34.79 -6.76 -21.56
CA LYS A 451 36.24 -6.88 -21.72
C LYS A 451 36.99 -5.94 -20.77
N LYS A 452 36.58 -4.67 -20.65
CA LYS A 452 37.22 -3.71 -19.74
C LYS A 452 37.08 -4.12 -18.27
N VAL A 453 35.92 -4.65 -17.86
CA VAL A 453 35.72 -5.17 -16.50
C VAL A 453 36.62 -6.38 -16.25
N GLU A 454 36.68 -7.32 -17.20
CA GLU A 454 37.55 -8.49 -17.11
C GLU A 454 39.04 -8.10 -17.03
N ASP A 455 39.48 -7.19 -17.90
CA ASP A 455 40.86 -6.68 -17.91
C ASP A 455 41.17 -5.95 -16.58
N TRP A 456 40.24 -5.12 -16.09
CA TRP A 456 40.37 -4.41 -14.81
C TRP A 456 40.55 -5.38 -13.62
N VAL A 457 39.73 -6.43 -13.54
CA VAL A 457 39.84 -7.43 -12.46
C VAL A 457 41.19 -8.15 -12.54
N ASN A 458 41.60 -8.55 -13.74
CA ASN A 458 42.89 -9.22 -13.94
C ASN A 458 44.09 -8.33 -13.63
N ASP A 459 44.00 -7.02 -13.87
CA ASP A 459 45.07 -6.09 -13.50
C ASP A 459 45.20 -5.96 -11.98
N ARG A 460 44.09 -5.90 -11.24
CA ARG A 460 44.10 -5.94 -9.76
C ARG A 460 44.58 -7.27 -9.18
N ILE A 461 44.44 -8.37 -9.92
CA ILE A 461 45.06 -9.64 -9.57
C ILE A 461 46.58 -9.57 -9.76
N LYS A 462 47.08 -9.06 -10.89
CA LYS A 462 48.53 -8.93 -11.17
C LYS A 462 49.24 -8.00 -10.18
N GLU A 463 48.53 -7.01 -9.64
CA GLU A 463 49.07 -6.08 -8.63
C GLU A 463 49.37 -6.75 -7.28
N ASN A 464 48.88 -7.98 -7.04
CA ASN A 464 49.07 -8.73 -5.79
C ASN A 464 48.63 -7.91 -4.56
N LEU A 465 47.40 -7.41 -4.59
CA LEU A 465 46.82 -6.59 -3.53
C LEU A 465 46.55 -7.42 -2.27
N ASN A 466 46.68 -6.77 -1.12
CA ASN A 466 46.42 -7.39 0.18
C ASN A 466 44.92 -7.48 0.43
N VAL A 467 44.47 -8.59 1.00
CA VAL A 467 43.08 -8.80 1.40
C VAL A 467 43.01 -8.87 2.91
N VAL A 468 42.49 -7.82 3.54
CA VAL A 468 42.59 -7.59 4.98
C VAL A 468 41.20 -7.52 5.60
N ARG A 469 40.99 -8.29 6.68
CA ARG A 469 39.78 -8.24 7.48
C ARG A 469 39.93 -7.24 8.62
N ARG A 470 38.93 -6.39 8.83
CA ARG A 470 38.82 -5.48 9.98
C ARG A 470 37.44 -5.58 10.62
N GLU A 471 37.39 -5.53 11.94
CA GLU A 471 36.13 -5.44 12.69
C GLU A 471 35.95 -4.02 13.22
N MET A 472 34.74 -3.49 13.10
CA MET A 472 34.40 -2.14 13.57
C MET A 472 32.90 -2.01 13.83
N SER A 473 32.45 -0.86 14.34
CA SER A 473 31.03 -0.61 14.53
C SER A 473 30.30 -0.40 13.19
N LEU A 474 29.02 -0.78 13.13
CA LEU A 474 28.17 -0.59 11.96
C LEU A 474 28.16 0.88 11.49
N VAL A 475 28.09 1.82 12.43
CA VAL A 475 28.05 3.27 12.16
C VAL A 475 29.36 3.76 11.51
N GLU A 476 30.51 3.26 11.96
CA GLU A 476 31.80 3.62 11.34
C GLU A 476 31.94 3.01 9.94
N ALA A 477 31.52 1.75 9.78
CA ALA A 477 31.55 1.07 8.50
C ALA A 477 30.65 1.73 7.45
N GLU A 478 29.46 2.21 7.84
CA GLU A 478 28.56 3.00 6.99
C GLU A 478 29.19 4.32 6.56
N LYS A 479 29.87 5.03 7.47
CA LYS A 479 30.58 6.28 7.15
C LYS A 479 31.73 6.06 6.17
N LEU A 480 32.36 4.90 6.20
CA LEU A 480 33.39 4.53 5.21
C LEU A 480 32.80 4.25 3.83
N GLY A 481 31.48 4.09 3.69
CA GLY A 481 30.83 3.77 2.42
C GLY A 481 31.21 2.39 1.91
N ALA A 482 31.38 1.40 2.79
CA ALA A 482 31.60 0.02 2.40
C ALA A 482 30.33 -0.60 1.80
N GLU A 483 30.49 -1.49 0.82
CA GLU A 483 29.38 -2.12 0.13
C GLU A 483 28.71 -3.19 0.98
N MET A 484 27.37 -3.25 0.91
CA MET A 484 26.55 -4.15 1.71
C MET A 484 25.84 -5.18 0.84
N GLU A 485 25.65 -6.38 1.39
CA GLU A 485 24.83 -7.40 0.79
C GLU A 485 23.34 -6.99 0.84
N PHE A 486 22.69 -7.05 -0.32
CA PHE A 486 21.29 -6.68 -0.45
C PHE A 486 20.38 -7.58 0.41
N GLY A 487 19.59 -6.96 1.29
CA GLY A 487 18.62 -7.66 2.15
C GLY A 487 19.22 -8.30 3.40
N ALA A 488 20.54 -8.19 3.64
CA ALA A 488 21.18 -8.67 4.84
C ALA A 488 20.92 -7.74 6.05
N LYS A 489 20.75 -8.32 7.23
CA LYS A 489 20.73 -7.59 8.51
C LYS A 489 22.11 -7.72 9.16
N TYR A 490 22.66 -6.60 9.62
CA TYR A 490 23.98 -6.56 10.25
C TYR A 490 23.87 -6.28 11.76
N PRO A 491 24.68 -6.94 12.60
CA PRO A 491 24.81 -6.63 14.03
C PRO A 491 25.59 -5.33 14.26
N ASP A 492 25.63 -4.84 15.51
CA ASP A 492 26.30 -3.58 15.88
C ASP A 492 27.81 -3.58 15.59
N THR A 493 28.46 -4.74 15.67
CA THR A 493 29.86 -4.95 15.29
C THR A 493 29.92 -5.80 14.03
N VAL A 494 30.54 -5.27 12.98
CA VAL A 494 30.58 -5.86 11.64
C VAL A 494 32.00 -6.23 11.21
N SER A 495 32.10 -7.24 10.36
CA SER A 495 33.35 -7.64 9.70
C SER A 495 33.38 -7.06 8.28
N LEU A 496 34.45 -6.34 7.96
CA LEU A 496 34.71 -5.79 6.64
C LEU A 496 35.95 -6.43 6.06
N TYR A 497 35.89 -6.72 4.76
CA TYR A 497 37.06 -7.08 3.98
C TYR A 497 37.46 -5.93 3.08
N PHE A 498 38.75 -5.58 3.14
CA PHE A 498 39.40 -4.58 2.31
C PHE A 498 40.32 -5.28 1.33
N VAL A 499 40.23 -4.93 0.05
CA VAL A 499 41.27 -5.24 -0.93
C VAL A 499 42.05 -3.95 -1.15
N GLU A 500 43.29 -3.92 -0.68
CA GLU A 500 44.10 -2.70 -0.60
C GLU A 500 45.51 -2.90 -1.16
N ASP A 501 46.08 -1.82 -1.71
CA ASP A 501 47.46 -1.83 -2.17
C ASP A 501 48.46 -1.74 -1.00
N LYS A 502 49.77 -1.67 -1.32
CA LYS A 502 50.83 -1.58 -0.30
C LYS A 502 50.84 -0.24 0.46
N ASN A 503 50.18 0.79 -0.06
CA ASN A 503 50.09 2.11 0.54
C ASN A 503 48.80 2.27 1.38
N GLY A 504 47.90 1.29 1.34
CA GLY A 504 46.61 1.32 2.04
C GLY A 504 45.47 1.90 1.20
N ASP A 505 45.69 2.16 -0.09
CA ASP A 505 44.64 2.61 -1.00
C ASP A 505 43.68 1.47 -1.31
N THR A 506 42.41 1.68 -0.95
CA THR A 506 41.38 0.64 -1.01
C THR A 506 40.76 0.54 -2.41
N VAL A 507 40.79 -0.66 -2.98
CA VAL A 507 40.17 -1.02 -4.26
C VAL A 507 38.74 -1.53 -4.08
N SER A 508 38.52 -2.36 -3.05
CA SER A 508 37.20 -2.85 -2.65
C SER A 508 37.10 -2.86 -1.13
N LYS A 509 35.91 -2.53 -0.59
CA LYS A 509 35.59 -2.58 0.84
C LYS A 509 34.15 -3.03 1.00
N GLU A 510 33.94 -4.20 1.57
CA GLU A 510 32.61 -4.82 1.64
C GLU A 510 32.35 -5.43 3.01
N PHE A 511 31.10 -5.34 3.46
CA PHE A 511 30.62 -6.06 4.64
C PHE A 511 30.53 -7.54 4.31
N CYS A 512 31.52 -8.31 4.76
CA CYS A 512 31.60 -9.72 4.47
C CYS A 512 32.10 -10.55 5.66
N GLY A 513 31.41 -11.67 5.90
CA GLY A 513 31.74 -12.62 6.95
C GLY A 513 32.21 -13.98 6.43
N GLY A 514 32.39 -14.14 5.12
CA GLY A 514 32.93 -15.34 4.50
C GLY A 514 34.46 -15.30 4.41
N PRO A 515 35.14 -16.45 4.27
CA PRO A 515 36.59 -16.51 4.10
C PRO A 515 37.03 -15.93 2.74
N HIS A 516 38.23 -15.35 2.71
CA HIS A 516 38.88 -14.81 1.52
C HIS A 516 40.32 -15.32 1.42
N VAL A 517 40.92 -15.19 0.23
CA VAL A 517 42.37 -15.33 0.08
C VAL A 517 43.08 -14.19 0.81
N THR A 518 44.38 -14.31 1.05
CA THR A 518 45.16 -13.24 1.69
C THR A 518 45.72 -12.24 0.69
N ASN A 519 45.89 -12.66 -0.56
CA ASN A 519 46.43 -11.84 -1.62
C ASN A 519 45.72 -12.11 -2.96
N THR A 520 45.44 -11.05 -3.74
CA THR A 520 44.74 -11.21 -5.03
C THR A 520 45.53 -12.02 -6.05
N GLY A 521 46.87 -12.12 -5.91
CA GLY A 521 47.71 -12.98 -6.75
C GLY A 521 47.39 -14.47 -6.66
N GLU A 522 46.72 -14.90 -5.59
CA GLU A 522 46.26 -16.29 -5.42
C GLU A 522 45.11 -16.64 -6.39
N LEU A 523 44.50 -15.65 -7.07
CA LEU A 523 43.28 -15.86 -7.85
C LEU A 523 43.52 -16.49 -9.23
N GLY A 524 44.71 -16.37 -9.83
CA GLY A 524 44.95 -16.83 -11.20
C GLY A 524 44.36 -15.86 -12.22
N GLN A 525 43.70 -16.36 -13.26
CA GLN A 525 43.10 -15.51 -14.30
C GLN A 525 41.57 -15.46 -14.17
N PHE A 526 40.99 -14.27 -14.17
CA PHE A 526 39.53 -14.07 -14.12
C PHE A 526 38.93 -14.03 -15.53
N LYS A 527 37.81 -14.75 -15.73
CA LYS A 527 37.10 -14.81 -17.00
C LYS A 527 35.58 -14.70 -16.84
N ILE A 528 34.96 -13.76 -17.56
CA ILE A 528 33.50 -13.66 -17.68
C ILE A 528 33.02 -14.68 -18.71
N GLN A 529 32.18 -15.61 -18.28
CA GLN A 529 31.63 -16.68 -19.13
C GLN A 529 30.32 -16.24 -19.80
N LYS A 530 29.45 -15.56 -19.05
CA LYS A 530 28.12 -15.16 -19.55
C LYS A 530 27.61 -13.94 -18.82
N GLU A 531 26.88 -13.11 -19.55
CA GLU A 531 26.07 -12.02 -19.04
C GLU A 531 24.63 -12.18 -19.56
N GLU A 532 23.62 -12.05 -18.69
CA GLU A 532 22.21 -12.19 -19.05
C GLU A 532 21.28 -11.29 -18.21
N ALA A 533 20.11 -10.96 -18.77
CA ALA A 533 19.06 -10.26 -18.03
C ALA A 533 18.37 -11.22 -17.05
N VAL A 534 18.14 -10.79 -15.81
CA VAL A 534 17.35 -11.56 -14.82
C VAL A 534 15.96 -10.96 -14.66
N ALA A 535 15.89 -9.63 -14.55
CA ALA A 535 14.66 -8.86 -14.44
C ALA A 535 14.92 -7.44 -14.98
N GLN A 536 13.89 -6.60 -15.06
CA GLN A 536 14.06 -5.20 -15.46
C GLN A 536 15.03 -4.48 -14.50
N GLY A 537 16.11 -3.91 -15.05
CA GLY A 537 17.15 -3.22 -14.29
C GLY A 537 18.09 -4.14 -13.50
N ILE A 538 17.99 -5.47 -13.65
CA ILE A 538 18.87 -6.44 -12.98
C ILE A 538 19.53 -7.34 -14.03
N ARG A 539 20.87 -7.30 -14.04
CA ARG A 539 21.73 -8.11 -14.91
C ARG A 539 22.47 -9.15 -14.07
N ARG A 540 22.92 -10.23 -14.71
CA ARG A 540 23.65 -11.33 -14.07
C ARG A 540 24.91 -11.66 -14.85
N ILE A 541 26.05 -11.68 -14.16
CA ILE A 541 27.30 -12.22 -14.67
C ILE A 541 27.56 -13.60 -14.04
N LYS A 542 28.04 -14.54 -14.86
CA LYS A 542 28.70 -15.77 -14.42
C LYS A 542 30.17 -15.71 -14.84
N ALA A 543 31.07 -15.98 -13.92
CA ALA A 543 32.51 -15.92 -14.16
C ALA A 543 33.24 -17.06 -13.45
N VAL A 544 34.48 -17.31 -13.86
CA VAL A 544 35.36 -18.37 -13.36
C VAL A 544 36.77 -17.83 -13.14
N LEU A 545 37.59 -18.63 -12.44
CA LEU A 545 39.03 -18.45 -12.34
C LEU A 545 39.73 -19.58 -13.10
N GLU A 546 40.72 -19.24 -13.92
CA GLU A 546 41.54 -20.13 -14.75
C GLU A 546 42.98 -20.22 -14.22
#